data_AF-A0A0Q7Q982-F1
#
_entry.id   AF-A0A0Q7Q982-F1
#
_cell.length_a   1.000
_cell.length_b   1.000
_cell.length_c   1.000
_cell.angle_alpha   90.00
_cell.angle_beta   90.00
_cell.angle_gamma   90.00
#
_symmetry.space_group_name_H-M   'P 1'
#
loop_
_entity.id
_entity.type
_entity.pdbx_description
1 polymer ?
#
loop_
_entity_poly.entity_id
_entity_poly.type
_entity_poly.pdbx_seq_one_letter_code
_entity_poly.pdbx_strand_id
1 'polypeptide(L)' 'MEVKIGVQNAARELSVETDAEPDTVLEQLQQSIKDEVVFSLTDDKGRTVAVPADKVAYLYFTADAGRKVGFGLVPSKS' A
#
# COMPACT_ATOMS: atom_id res chain seq x y z
N MET A 1 5.33 1.61 -4.05
CA MET A 1 4.72 2.09 -2.78
C MET A 1 4.17 0.92 -2.00
N GLU A 2 4.26 0.91 -0.66
CA GLU A 2 3.60 -0.12 0.16
C GLU A 2 2.26 0.38 0.70
N VAL A 3 1.20 -0.38 0.46
CA VAL A 3 -0.14 -0.18 1.03
C VAL A 3 -0.41 -1.26 2.07
N LYS A 4 -0.77 -0.81 3.27
CA LYS A 4 -1.16 -1.63 4.40
C LYS A 4 -2.67 -1.53 4.62
N ILE A 5 -3.33 -2.67 4.73
CA ILE A 5 -4.79 -2.78 4.84
C ILE A 5 -5.13 -3.38 6.21
N GLY A 6 -5.77 -2.56 7.05
CA GLY A 6 -6.41 -3.03 8.26
C GLY A 6 -7.81 -3.55 7.95
N VAL A 7 -8.13 -4.77 8.40
CA VAL A 7 -9.46 -5.37 8.24
C VAL A 7 -10.11 -5.54 9.60
N GLN A 8 -11.38 -5.14 9.73
CA GLN A 8 -12.15 -5.34 10.95
C GLN A 8 -12.21 -6.82 11.32
N ASN A 9 -12.02 -7.13 12.61
CA ASN A 9 -11.99 -8.49 13.16
C ASN A 9 -10.88 -9.40 12.62
N ALA A 10 -9.91 -8.86 11.87
CA ALA A 10 -8.71 -9.59 11.49
C ALA A 10 -7.58 -9.35 12.51
N ALA A 11 -6.87 -10.41 12.88
CA ALA A 11 -5.74 -10.33 13.81
C ALA A 11 -4.46 -9.75 13.17
N ARG A 12 -4.42 -9.65 11.84
CA ARG A 12 -3.24 -9.23 11.07
C ARG A 12 -3.63 -8.25 9.97
N GLU A 13 -2.75 -7.30 9.73
CA GLU A 13 -2.77 -6.41 8.58
C GLU A 13 -2.28 -7.13 7.32
N LEU A 14 -2.75 -6.68 6.16
CA LEU A 14 -2.29 -7.15 4.84
C LEU A 14 -1.40 -6.07 4.21
N SER A 15 -0.22 -6.44 3.69
CA SER A 15 0.67 -5.54 2.95
C SER A 15 0.65 -5.87 1.46
N VAL A 16 0.52 -4.85 0.62
CA VAL A 16 0.57 -4.95 -0.84
C VAL A 16 1.57 -3.91 -1.36
N GLU A 17 2.53 -4.37 -2.14
CA GLU A 17 3.50 -3.51 -2.82
C GLU A 17 2.97 -3.21 -4.23
N THR A 18 2.69 -1.94 -4.52
CA THR A 18 2.04 -1.54 -5.78
C THR A 18 2.67 -0.26 -6.34
N ASP A 19 2.61 -0.13 -7.66
CA ASP A 19 3.00 1.08 -8.41
C ASP A 19 1.83 2.05 -8.58
N ALA A 20 0.65 1.73 -8.06
CA ALA A 20 -0.50 2.63 -8.07
C ALA A 20 -0.27 3.85 -7.18
N GLU A 21 -0.79 5.01 -7.60
CA GLU A 21 -0.81 6.22 -6.78
C GLU A 21 -1.80 6.08 -5.60
N PRO A 22 -1.53 6.71 -4.43
CA PRO A 22 -2.42 6.64 -3.27
C PRO A 22 -3.87 7.02 -3.57
N ASP A 23 -4.09 8.08 -4.35
CA ASP A 23 -5.42 8.58 -4.67
C ASP A 23 -6.22 7.56 -5.49
N THR A 24 -5.57 6.88 -6.45
CA THR A 24 -6.19 5.81 -7.23
C THR A 24 -6.67 4.66 -6.34
N VAL A 25 -5.86 4.28 -5.34
CA VAL A 25 -6.22 3.22 -4.38
C VAL A 25 -7.40 3.65 -3.51
N LEU A 26 -7.44 4.91 -3.06
CA LEU A 26 -8.55 5.46 -2.29
C LEU A 26 -9.85 5.49 -3.10
N GLU A 27 -9.79 5.92 -4.36
CA GLU A 27 -10.93 5.94 -5.27
C GLU A 27 -11.48 4.53 -5.51
N GLN A 28 -10.60 3.54 -5.71
CA GLN A 28 -10.99 2.13 -5.85
C GLN A 28 -11.73 1.63 -4.61
N LEU A 29 -11.21 1.92 -3.40
CA LEU A 29 -11.90 1.53 -2.16
C LEU A 29 -13.28 2.21 -2.05
N GLN A 30 -13.36 3.52 -2.32
CA GLN A 30 -14.63 4.25 -2.27
C GLN A 30 -15.64 3.69 -3.26
N GLN A 31 -15.20 3.32 -4.46
CA GLN A 31 -16.06 2.70 -5.47
C GLN A 31 -16.52 1.31 -5.00
N SER A 32 -15.61 0.47 -4.49
CA SER A 32 -15.97 -0.86 -3.96
C SER A 32 -16.97 -0.78 -2.80
N ILE A 33 -16.88 0.25 -1.94
CA ILE A 33 -17.85 0.49 -0.88
C ILE A 33 -19.22 0.85 -1.46
N LYS A 34 -19.29 1.74 -2.45
CA LYS A 34 -20.56 2.16 -3.10
C LYS A 34 -21.23 1.01 -3.83
N ASP A 35 -20.45 0.18 -4.50
CA ASP A 35 -20.93 -0.94 -5.29
C ASP A 35 -21.22 -2.18 -4.41
N GLU A 36 -20.91 -2.11 -3.12
CA GLU A 36 -21.05 -3.23 -2.16
C GLU A 36 -20.29 -4.49 -2.60
N VAL A 37 -19.10 -4.29 -3.18
CA VAL A 37 -18.23 -5.37 -3.69
C VAL A 37 -16.95 -5.52 -2.86
N VAL A 38 -16.12 -6.47 -3.26
CA VAL A 38 -14.78 -6.64 -2.69
C VAL A 38 -13.85 -5.49 -3.14
N PHE A 39 -12.99 -5.06 -2.23
CA PHE A 39 -11.83 -4.23 -2.54
C PHE A 39 -10.64 -5.16 -2.79
N SER A 40 -9.97 -5.00 -3.93
CA SER A 40 -8.80 -5.80 -4.29
C SER A 40 -7.64 -4.94 -4.75
N LEU A 41 -6.43 -5.37 -4.38
CA LEU A 41 -5.18 -4.80 -4.87
C LEU A 41 -4.28 -5.93 -5.34
N THR A 42 -3.65 -5.72 -6.50
CA THR A 42 -2.67 -6.64 -7.06
C THR A 42 -1.29 -6.04 -6.91
N ASP A 43 -0.36 -6.85 -6.41
CA ASP A 43 1.03 -6.44 -6.28
C ASP A 43 1.78 -6.51 -7.63
N ASP A 44 2.95 -5.91 -7.63
CA ASP A 44 3.96 -5.94 -8.69
C ASP A 44 4.37 -7.35 -9.14
N LYS A 45 4.16 -8.37 -8.30
CA LYS A 45 4.48 -9.78 -8.55
C LYS A 45 3.25 -10.57 -9.03
N GLY A 46 2.12 -9.92 -9.28
CA GLY A 46 0.88 -10.52 -9.76
C GLY A 46 0.07 -11.25 -8.68
N ARG A 47 0.38 -11.09 -7.39
CA ARG A 47 -0.41 -11.62 -6.28
C ARG A 47 -1.52 -10.63 -5.95
N THR A 48 -2.74 -11.12 -5.80
CA THR A 48 -3.90 -10.28 -5.47
C THR A 48 -4.34 -10.51 -4.03
N VAL A 49 -4.54 -9.42 -3.31
CA VAL A 49 -5.27 -9.39 -2.04
C VAL A 49 -6.68 -8.89 -2.32
N ALA A 50 -7.69 -9.56 -1.75
CA ALA A 50 -9.08 -9.14 -1.83
C ALA A 50 -9.75 -9.25 -0.46
N VAL A 51 -10.50 -8.21 -0.09
CA VAL A 51 -11.22 -8.10 1.18
C VAL A 51 -12.60 -7.49 0.94
N PRO A 52 -13.62 -7.80 1.76
CA PRO A 52 -14.89 -7.07 1.71
C PRO A 52 -14.66 -5.58 1.96
N ALA A 53 -15.11 -4.71 1.05
CA ALA A 53 -14.80 -3.28 1.13
C ALA A 53 -15.39 -2.63 2.39
N ASP A 54 -16.56 -3.09 2.82
CA ASP A 54 -17.26 -2.68 4.04
C ASP A 54 -16.54 -3.12 5.34
N LYS A 55 -15.53 -3.99 5.24
CA LYS A 55 -14.71 -4.46 6.38
C LYS A 55 -13.34 -3.81 6.43
N VAL A 56 -12.98 -2.95 5.49
CA VAL A 56 -11.74 -2.19 5.56
C VAL A 56 -11.83 -1.18 6.71
N ALA A 57 -10.92 -1.31 7.68
CA ALA A 57 -10.82 -0.41 8.83
C ALA A 57 -9.98 0.82 8.51
N TYR A 58 -8.88 0.64 7.78
CA TYR A 58 -8.00 1.71 7.31
C TYR A 58 -7.11 1.25 6.16
N LEU A 59 -6.60 2.23 5.41
CA LEU A 59 -5.46 2.09 4.52
C LEU A 59 -4.30 2.94 5.06
N TYR A 60 -3.11 2.37 5.12
CA TYR A 60 -1.89 3.07 5.50
C TYR A 60 -0.89 3.02 4.33
N PHE A 61 -0.59 4.20 3.77
CA PHE A 61 0.31 4.36 2.64
C PHE A 61 1.71 4.69 3.14
N THR A 62 2.68 3.85 2.80
CA THR A 62 4.08 4.11 3.10
C THR A 62 4.76 4.55 1.81
N ALA A 63 5.26 5.79 1.78
CA ALA A 63 6.08 6.27 0.68
C ALA A 63 7.26 5.32 0.50
N ASP A 64 7.60 5.01 -0.76
CA ASP A 64 8.81 4.26 -1.06
C ASP A 64 9.98 5.00 -0.41
N ALA A 65 10.52 4.42 0.67
CA ALA A 65 11.72 4.90 1.31
C ALA A 65 12.86 4.55 0.35
N GLY A 66 12.96 5.29 -0.75
CA GLY A 66 14.08 5.27 -1.67
C GLY A 66 15.32 5.31 -0.81
N ARG A 67 16.01 4.17 -0.73
CA ARG A 67 17.11 3.94 0.19
C ARG A 67 18.17 4.99 -0.16
N LYS A 68 18.22 6.13 0.55
CA LYS A 68 19.28 7.11 0.39
C LYS A 68 20.55 6.47 0.94
N VAL A 69 21.27 5.74 0.09
CA VAL A 69 22.64 5.30 0.38
C VAL A 69 23.52 6.54 0.37
N GLY A 70 23.67 7.17 1.54
CA GLY A 70 24.61 8.26 1.77
C GLY A 70 26.03 7.70 1.91
N PHE A 71 26.68 7.35 0.80
CA PHE A 71 28.14 7.14 0.78
C PHE A 71 28.82 8.46 0.43
N GLY A 72 28.83 9.40 1.38
CA GLY A 72 29.74 10.53 1.37
C GLY A 72 31.13 10.07 1.82
N LEU A 73 31.94 9.54 0.90
CA LEU A 73 33.38 9.45 1.14
C LEU A 73 33.96 10.88 1.04
N VAL A 74 34.45 11.34 2.18
CA VAL A 74 35.04 12.65 2.46
C VAL A 74 36.18 12.95 1.49
N PRO A 75 36.28 14.14 0.86
CA PRO A 75 37.49 14.51 0.14
C PRO A 75 38.61 14.75 1.16
N SER A 76 39.66 13.91 1.10
CA SER A 76 40.93 14.14 1.79
C SER A 76 41.57 15.40 1.21
N LYS A 77 41.72 16.45 2.03
CA LYS A 77 42.62 17.56 1.74
C LYS A 77 44.07 17.06 1.78
N SER A 78 44.81 17.29 0.70
CA SER A 78 46.26 17.45 0.70
C SER A 78 46.60 18.71 -0.09
#